data_AF-A0A562IV45-F1
#
_entry.id   AF-A0A562IV45-F1
#
_cell.length_a   1.000
_cell.length_b   1.000
_cell.length_c   1.000
_cell.angle_alpha   90.00
_cell.angle_beta   90.00
_cell.angle_gamma   90.00
#
_symmetry.space_group_name_H-M   'P 1'
#
loop_
_entity.id
_entity.type
_entity.pdbx_description
1 polymer ?
#
loop_
_entity_poly.entity_id
_entity_poly.type
_entity_poly.pdbx_seq_one_letter_code
_entity_poly.pdbx_strand_id
1 'polypeptide(L)'
;MVIEVVPARLYELAEVLGAAAGQVGTSGQALLGGAVGGPVGPEVTACTEVLRTAAGCLAAELTWLGGAVAAAADSWLGLDGSVRPVPGEGLPR
;
A
#
# COMPACT_ATOMS: atom_id res chain seq x y z
N MET A 1 -28.06 -2.12 -5.85
CA MET A 1 -26.69 -1.89 -6.36
C MET A 1 -25.84 -3.05 -5.84
N VAL A 2 -25.33 -3.88 -6.73
CA VAL A 2 -24.42 -4.98 -6.37
C VAL A 2 -23.02 -4.50 -6.73
N ILE A 3 -22.13 -4.45 -5.75
CA ILE A 3 -20.71 -4.19 -6.00
C ILE A 3 -20.08 -5.56 -6.22
N GLU A 4 -19.66 -5.86 -7.44
CA GLU A 4 -18.83 -7.02 -7.70
C GLU A 4 -17.41 -6.71 -7.24
N VAL A 5 -17.01 -7.31 -6.12
CA VAL A 5 -15.63 -7.25 -5.63
C VAL A 5 -14.99 -8.60 -5.89
N VAL A 6 -13.85 -8.60 -6.57
CA VAL A 6 -13.04 -9.80 -6.81
C VAL A 6 -11.83 -9.73 -5.88
N PRO A 7 -11.77 -10.52 -4.79
CA PRO A 7 -10.68 -10.44 -3.81
C PRO A 7 -9.28 -10.57 -4.43
N ALA A 8 -9.13 -11.41 -5.47
CA ALA A 8 -7.87 -11.54 -6.20
C ALA A 8 -7.39 -10.19 -6.79
N ARG A 9 -8.29 -9.36 -7.33
CA ARG A 9 -7.95 -8.04 -7.86
C ARG A 9 -7.56 -7.06 -6.75
N LEU A 10 -8.11 -7.21 -5.56
CA LEU A 10 -7.72 -6.40 -4.40
C LEU A 10 -6.32 -6.78 -3.91
N TYR A 11 -5.99 -8.07 -3.83
CA TYR A 11 -4.62 -8.48 -3.51
C TYR A 11 -3.61 -8.03 -4.57
N GLU A 12 -3.94 -8.14 -5.87
CA GLU A 12 -3.10 -7.60 -6.94
C GLU A 12 -2.84 -6.09 -6.75
N LEU A 13 -3.86 -5.31 -6.41
CA LEU A 13 -3.71 -3.89 -6.13
C LEU A 13 -2.85 -3.65 -4.88
N ALA A 14 -3.02 -4.44 -3.82
CA ALA A 14 -2.21 -4.33 -2.61
C ALA A 14 -0.71 -4.59 -2.90
N GLU A 15 -0.40 -5.57 -3.74
CA GLU A 15 0.97 -5.86 -4.19
C GLU A 15 1.56 -4.71 -5.03
N VAL A 16 0.77 -4.11 -5.93
CA VAL A 16 1.20 -2.93 -6.71
C VAL A 16 1.51 -1.75 -5.79
N LEU A 17 0.69 -1.52 -4.77
CA LEU A 17 0.93 -0.48 -3.77
C LEU A 17 2.19 -0.76 -2.93
N GLY A 18 2.42 -2.01 -2.54
CA GLY A 18 3.63 -2.43 -1.85
C GLY A 18 4.89 -2.24 -2.69
N ALA A 19 4.84 -2.60 -3.98
CA ALA A 19 5.93 -2.38 -4.92
C ALA A 19 6.23 -0.88 -5.10
N ALA A 20 5.18 -0.06 -5.24
CA ALA A 20 5.32 1.40 -5.33
C ALA A 20 5.94 2.00 -4.04
N ALA A 21 5.50 1.55 -2.87
CA ALA A 21 6.10 1.95 -1.59
C ALA A 21 7.60 1.63 -1.54
N GLY A 22 8.00 0.44 -1.97
CA GLY A 22 9.40 0.02 -2.06
C GLY A 22 10.22 0.86 -3.04
N GLN A 23 9.67 1.20 -4.20
CA GLN A 23 10.32 2.07 -5.19
C GLN A 23 10.55 3.48 -4.65
N VAL A 24 9.54 4.07 -4.00
CA VAL A 24 9.64 5.40 -3.38
C VAL A 24 10.67 5.39 -2.26
N GLY A 25 10.65 4.38 -1.39
CA GLY A 25 11.64 4.25 -0.31
C GLY A 25 13.07 4.13 -0.84
N THR A 26 13.28 3.32 -1.88
CA THR A 26 14.60 3.16 -2.52
C THR A 26 15.09 4.48 -3.14
N SER A 27 14.19 5.20 -3.82
CA SER A 27 14.50 6.50 -4.44
C SER A 27 14.86 7.55 -3.38
N GLY A 28 14.16 7.56 -2.25
CA GLY A 28 14.47 8.43 -1.12
C GLY A 28 15.84 8.15 -0.51
N GLN A 29 16.22 6.88 -0.37
CA GLN A 29 17.54 6.48 0.15
C GLN A 29 18.69 6.85 -0.81
N ALA A 30 18.45 6.80 -2.12
CA ALA A 30 19.44 7.19 -3.12
C ALA A 30 19.88 8.66 -3.01
N LEU A 31 19.06 9.52 -2.37
CA LEU A 31 19.40 10.92 -2.11
C LEU A 31 20.53 11.12 -1.08
N LEU A 32 20.98 10.06 -0.40
CA LEU A 32 22.12 10.11 0.55
C LEU A 32 23.50 10.17 -0.14
N GLY A 33 23.56 9.96 -1.46
CA GLY A 33 24.78 9.54 -2.15
C GLY A 33 25.70 10.61 -2.73
N GLY A 34 25.44 11.91 -2.54
CA GLY A 34 26.23 12.95 -3.23
C GLY A 34 26.39 14.24 -2.43
N ALA A 35 27.62 14.52 -1.98
CA ALA A 35 27.97 15.85 -1.50
C ALA A 35 28.02 16.81 -2.69
N VAL A 36 27.04 17.70 -2.78
CA VAL A 36 27.12 18.83 -3.72
C VAL A 36 27.99 19.91 -3.08
N GLY A 37 29.20 20.07 -3.60
CA GLY A 37 30.13 21.10 -3.14
C GLY A 37 29.76 22.49 -3.65
N GLY A 38 30.44 23.49 -3.09
CA GLY A 38 30.31 24.88 -3.54
C GLY A 38 29.12 25.64 -2.94
N PRO A 39 28.83 26.85 -3.45
CA PRO A 39 27.90 27.79 -2.83
C PRO A 39 26.45 27.31 -2.70
N VAL A 40 26.05 26.31 -3.49
CA VAL A 40 24.69 25.74 -3.52
C VAL A 40 24.53 24.48 -2.65
N GLY A 41 25.63 24.00 -2.07
CA GLY A 41 25.64 22.75 -1.28
C GLY A 41 24.65 22.73 -0.11
N PRO A 42 24.54 23.81 0.70
CA PRO A 42 23.57 23.87 1.79
C PRO A 42 22.12 23.77 1.31
N GLU A 43 21.76 24.45 0.23
CA GLU A 43 20.41 24.46 -0.34
C GLU A 43 20.05 23.11 -0.93
N VAL A 44 20.98 22.47 -1.64
CA VAL A 44 20.77 21.11 -2.16
C VAL A 44 20.61 20.12 -1.02
N THR A 45 21.39 20.25 0.06
CA THR A 45 21.26 19.40 1.25
C THR A 45 19.88 19.58 1.90
N ALA A 46 19.44 20.82 2.11
CA ALA A 46 18.11 21.08 2.67
C ALA A 46 16.99 20.52 1.76
N CYS A 47 17.12 20.66 0.44
CA CYS A 47 16.16 20.10 -0.51
C CYS A 47 16.12 18.57 -0.46
N THR A 48 17.27 17.89 -0.43
CA THR A 48 17.32 16.41 -0.37
C THR A 48 16.78 15.86 0.95
N GLU A 49 16.98 16.57 2.08
CA GLU A 49 16.35 16.27 3.36
C GLU A 49 14.81 16.29 3.29
N VAL A 50 14.25 17.35 2.68
CA VAL A 50 12.80 17.48 2.46
C VAL A 50 12.28 16.37 1.57
N LEU A 51 12.93 16.12 0.43
CA LEU A 51 12.53 15.07 -0.51
C LEU A 51 12.58 13.68 0.12
N ARG A 52 13.59 13.39 0.95
CA ARG A 52 13.67 12.11 1.65
C ARG A 52 12.56 11.96 2.67
N THR A 53 12.26 13.01 3.42
CA THR A 53 11.16 13.00 4.39
C THR A 53 9.83 12.75 3.66
N ALA A 54 9.59 13.46 2.57
CA ALA A 54 8.40 13.27 1.74
C ALA A 54 8.32 11.85 1.14
N ALA A 55 9.44 11.30 0.65
CA ALA A 55 9.51 9.94 0.16
C ALA A 55 9.20 8.91 1.27
N GLY A 56 9.73 9.12 2.48
CA GLY A 56 9.42 8.27 3.63
C GLY A 56 7.94 8.28 4.00
N CYS A 57 7.33 9.47 4.06
CA CYS A 57 5.90 9.60 4.31
C CYS A 57 5.07 8.92 3.21
N LEU A 58 5.38 9.17 1.94
CA LEU A 58 4.65 8.57 0.82
C LEU A 58 4.77 7.03 0.82
N ALA A 59 5.96 6.49 1.09
CA ALA A 59 6.15 5.04 1.20
C ALA A 59 5.32 4.44 2.34
N ALA A 60 5.23 5.13 3.49
CA ALA A 60 4.41 4.70 4.61
C ALA A 60 2.91 4.70 4.27
N GLU A 61 2.42 5.76 3.64
CA GLU A 61 1.01 5.86 3.20
C GLU A 61 0.65 4.78 2.18
N LEU A 62 1.52 4.52 1.20
CA LEU A 62 1.32 3.45 0.22
C LEU A 62 1.29 2.06 0.88
N THR A 63 2.17 1.84 1.87
CA THR A 63 2.20 0.60 2.65
C THR A 63 0.91 0.43 3.45
N TRP A 64 0.45 1.49 4.12
CA TRP A 64 -0.80 1.48 4.88
C TRP A 64 -2.00 1.20 3.96
N LEU A 65 -2.08 1.88 2.81
CA LEU A 65 -3.15 1.69 1.84
C LEU A 65 -3.16 0.27 1.28
N GLY A 66 -1.99 -0.28 0.93
CA GLY A 66 -1.87 -1.66 0.49
C GLY A 66 -2.39 -2.66 1.54
N GLY A 67 -2.03 -2.46 2.80
CA GLY A 67 -2.56 -3.25 3.91
C GLY A 67 -4.08 -3.14 4.08
N ALA A 68 -4.63 -1.93 3.96
CA ALA A 68 -6.07 -1.71 4.03
C ALA A 68 -6.84 -2.40 2.89
N VAL A 69 -6.29 -2.37 1.68
CA VAL A 69 -6.85 -3.06 0.50
C VAL A 69 -6.82 -4.58 0.68
N ALA A 70 -5.70 -5.15 1.18
CA ALA A 70 -5.61 -6.57 1.48
C ALA A 70 -6.60 -6.99 2.57
N ALA A 71 -6.73 -6.21 3.64
CA ALA A 71 -7.71 -6.45 4.69
C ALA A 71 -9.16 -6.38 4.19
N ALA A 72 -9.45 -5.52 3.20
CA ALA A 72 -10.74 -5.50 2.54
C ALA A 72 -10.98 -6.80 1.73
N ALA A 73 -9.96 -7.32 1.03
CA ALA A 73 -10.04 -8.61 0.34
C ALA A 73 -10.32 -9.76 1.32
N ASP A 74 -9.61 -9.79 2.45
CA ASP A 74 -9.82 -10.77 3.53
C ASP A 74 -11.26 -10.71 4.05
N SER A 75 -11.79 -9.49 4.25
CA SER A 75 -13.15 -9.27 4.73
C SER A 75 -14.19 -9.82 3.76
N TRP A 76 -14.01 -9.61 2.46
CA TRP A 76 -14.90 -10.16 1.43
C TRP A 76 -14.85 -11.69 1.36
N LEU A 77 -13.66 -12.29 1.44
CA LEU A 77 -13.54 -13.76 1.50
C LEU A 77 -14.18 -14.34 2.77
N GLY A 78 -14.03 -13.65 3.90
CA GLY A 78 -14.70 -14.04 5.15
C GLY A 78 -16.22 -13.99 5.03
N LEU A 79 -16.77 -12.97 4.39
CA LEU A 79 -18.21 -12.87 4.10
C LEU A 79 -18.67 -14.02 3.19
N ASP A 80 -17.99 -14.27 2.07
CA ASP A 80 -18.33 -15.39 1.16
C ASP A 80 -18.29 -16.76 1.85
N GLY A 81 -17.32 -16.97 2.76
CA GLY A 81 -17.22 -18.18 3.57
C GLY A 81 -18.36 -18.33 4.59
N SER A 82 -18.82 -17.22 5.17
CA SER A 82 -19.90 -17.20 6.18
C SER A 82 -21.31 -17.31 5.59
N VAL A 83 -21.51 -16.96 4.31
CA VAL A 83 -22.81 -16.97 3.63
C VAL A 83 -23.11 -18.33 2.97
N ARG A 84 -22.19 -19.30 3.00
CA ARG A 84 -22.51 -20.67 2.56
C ARG A 84 -23.47 -21.32 3.56
N PRO A 85 -24.72 -21.65 3.18
CA PRO A 85 -25.58 -22.43 4.03
C PRO A 85 -24.92 -23.77 4.32
N VAL A 86 -24.91 -24.20 5.58
CA VAL A 86 -24.49 -25.55 5.96
C VAL A 86 -25.36 -26.54 5.16
N PRO A 87 -24.78 -27.40 4.31
CA PRO A 87 -25.55 -28.44 3.63
C PRO A 87 -26.16 -29.36 4.68
N GLY A 88 -27.45 -29.20 4.96
CA GLY A 88 -28.19 -30.05 5.90
C GLY A 88 -29.02 -29.33 6.96
N GLU A 89 -28.85 -28.01 7.16
CA GLU A 89 -29.79 -27.25 7.99
C GLU A 89 -31.01 -26.86 7.16
N GLY A 90 -32.00 -27.77 7.17
CA GLY A 90 -33.33 -27.48 6.62
C GLY A 90 -33.92 -26.24 7.29
N LEU A 91 -34.39 -25.30 6.47
CA LEU A 91 -35.17 -24.15 6.93
C LEU A 91 -36.40 -24.65 7.72
N PRO A 92 -36.65 -24.17 8.95
CA PRO A 92 -37.89 -24.46 9.64
C PRO A 92 -39.06 -23.88 8.85
N ARG A 93 -40.09 -24.70 8.64
CA ARG A 93 -41.34 -24.33 7.97
C ARG A 93 -42.15 -23.31 8.76
#